data_AF-A0A4S8MNG9-F1
#
_entry.id   AF-A0A4S8MNG9-F1
#
_cell.length_a   1.000
_cell.length_b   1.000
_cell.length_c   1.000
_cell.angle_alpha   90.00
_cell.angle_beta   90.00
_cell.angle_gamma   90.00
#
_symmetry.space_group_name_H-M   'P 1'
#
loop_
_entity.id
_entity.type
_entity.pdbx_description
1 polymer ?
#
loop_
_entity_poly.entity_id
_entity_poly.type
_entity_poly.pdbx_seq_one_letter_code
_entity_poly.pdbx_strand_id
1 'polypeptide(L)'
;FNFLLTPIEHHPIFYNDSNHPQSPVELQLAALVTLYCLGYFWNAASIPVVAHTAGCCGGSVKLFTECCFTAIESLHDIFVQKLTPEEK
;
A
#
# COMPACT_ATOMS: atom_id res chain seq x y z
N PHE A 1 7.24 -6.08 -6.88
CA PHE A 1 7.34 -4.65 -6.56
C PHE A 1 6.82 -3.81 -7.73
N ASN A 2 7.51 -3.74 -8.87
CA ASN A 2 7.09 -2.93 -10.03
C ASN A 2 5.71 -3.27 -10.60
N PHE A 3 5.33 -4.55 -10.60
CA PHE A 3 4.00 -4.99 -11.08
C PHE A 3 2.82 -4.32 -10.35
N LEU A 4 2.96 -4.02 -9.06
CA LEU A 4 1.94 -3.30 -8.30
C LEU A 4 2.18 -1.79 -8.30
N LEU A 5 3.44 -1.34 -8.35
CA LEU A 5 3.78 0.08 -8.33
C LEU A 5 3.29 0.80 -9.59
N THR A 6 3.55 0.25 -10.78
CA THR A 6 3.21 0.90 -12.05
C THR A 6 1.71 1.18 -12.21
N PRO A 7 0.77 0.26 -11.86
CA PRO A 7 -0.65 0.56 -11.94
C PRO A 7 -1.16 1.58 -10.91
N ILE A 8 -0.50 1.70 -9.74
CA ILE A 8 -0.99 2.52 -8.63
C ILE A 8 -0.29 3.88 -8.51
N GLU A 9 0.86 4.09 -9.15
CA GLU A 9 1.68 5.31 -8.95
C GLU A 9 0.92 6.62 -9.25
N HIS A 10 -0.04 6.55 -10.16
CA HIS A 10 -0.88 7.68 -10.58
C HIS A 10 -2.27 7.68 -9.91
N HIS A 11 -2.52 6.82 -8.92
CA HIS A 11 -3.83 6.72 -8.28
C HIS A 11 -4.13 8.00 -7.47
N PRO A 12 -5.33 8.60 -7.60
CA PRO A 12 -5.66 9.88 -6.97
C PRO A 12 -5.62 9.84 -5.43
N ILE A 13 -5.73 8.66 -4.81
CA ILE A 13 -5.61 8.51 -3.34
C ILE A 13 -4.26 8.95 -2.80
N PHE A 14 -3.22 8.89 -3.64
CA PHE A 14 -1.90 9.33 -3.22
C PHE A 14 -1.86 10.86 -3.19
N TYR A 15 -2.53 11.55 -4.13
CA TYR A 15 -2.51 13.01 -4.24
C TYR A 15 -2.96 13.70 -2.95
N ASN A 16 -2.12 14.60 -2.46
CA ASN A 16 -2.39 15.45 -1.31
C ASN A 16 -2.33 16.93 -1.74
N ASP A 17 -3.41 17.68 -1.48
CA ASP A 17 -3.50 19.12 -1.72
C ASP A 17 -3.02 19.91 -0.49
N SER A 18 -1.72 19.82 -0.20
CA SER A 18 -1.10 20.61 0.87
C SER A 18 0.20 21.24 0.40
N ASN A 19 0.65 22.23 1.15
CA ASN A 19 1.94 22.90 0.93
C ASN A 19 3.17 22.02 1.21
N HIS A 20 2.98 20.76 1.63
CA HIS A 20 4.09 19.85 1.89
C HIS A 20 4.23 18.83 0.77
N PRO A 21 5.46 18.63 0.25
CA PRO A 21 5.71 17.61 -0.76
C PRO A 21 5.33 16.24 -0.22
N GLN A 22 4.53 15.54 -0.99
CA GLN A 22 4.06 14.21 -0.66
C GLN A 22 5.19 13.18 -0.75
N SER A 23 5.18 12.19 0.14
CA SER A 23 6.12 11.07 0.07
C SER A 23 5.91 10.25 -1.21
N PRO A 24 6.99 9.79 -1.86
CA PRO A 24 6.90 8.96 -3.07
C PRO A 24 6.02 7.72 -2.84
N VAL A 25 5.18 7.36 -3.82
CA VAL A 25 4.30 6.17 -3.74
C VAL A 25 5.10 4.90 -3.48
N GLU A 26 6.32 4.82 -4.01
CA GLU A 26 7.27 3.75 -3.75
C GLU A 26 7.56 3.56 -2.25
N LEU A 27 7.78 4.67 -1.52
CA LEU A 27 8.03 4.64 -0.08
C LEU A 27 6.79 4.17 0.69
N GLN A 28 5.60 4.59 0.23
CA GLN A 28 4.33 4.18 0.83
C GLN A 28 4.10 2.68 0.64
N LEU A 29 4.36 2.16 -0.56
CA LEU A 29 4.27 0.74 -0.88
C LEU A 29 5.34 -0.08 -0.14
N ALA A 30 6.56 0.45 0.03
CA ALA A 30 7.61 -0.18 0.81
C ALA A 30 7.23 -0.35 2.28
N ALA A 31 6.51 0.61 2.87
CA ALA A 31 5.98 0.47 4.23
C ALA A 31 4.95 -0.67 4.34
N LEU A 32 4.04 -0.79 3.36
CA LEU A 32 3.10 -1.91 3.28
C LEU A 32 3.82 -3.26 3.13
N VAL A 33 4.80 -3.35 2.23
CA VAL A 33 5.62 -4.56 2.03
C VAL A 33 6.38 -4.93 3.30
N THR A 34 6.90 -3.94 4.02
CA THR A 34 7.59 -4.15 5.31
C THR A 34 6.66 -4.76 6.35
N LEU A 35 5.41 -4.28 6.44
CA LEU A 35 4.38 -4.89 7.30
C LEU A 35 4.13 -6.36 6.94
N TYR A 36 4.00 -6.65 5.64
CA TYR A 36 3.75 -8.00 5.15
C TYR A 36 4.95 -8.94 5.37
N CYS A 37 6.16 -8.52 5.04
CA CYS A 37 7.38 -9.32 5.15
C CYS A 37 7.77 -9.60 6.60
N LEU A 38 7.49 -8.69 7.52
CA LEU A 38 7.77 -8.90 8.95
C LEU A 38 6.69 -9.75 9.65
N GLY A 39 5.71 -10.30 8.91
CA GLY A 39 4.64 -11.12 9.48
C GLY A 39 3.69 -10.33 10.38
N TYR A 40 3.75 -9.01 10.31
CA TYR A 40 3.01 -8.09 11.13
C TYR A 40 1.63 -7.83 10.52
N PHE A 41 0.79 -8.87 10.50
CA PHE A 41 -0.60 -8.73 10.10
C PHE A 41 -1.36 -7.92 11.14
N TRP A 42 -1.88 -6.76 10.70
CA TRP A 42 -2.88 -5.85 11.28
C TRP A 42 -2.76 -5.44 12.77
N ASN A 43 -2.38 -6.33 13.69
CA ASN A 43 -2.40 -6.13 15.14
C ASN A 43 -1.10 -6.53 15.87
N ALA A 44 -0.21 -7.34 15.27
CA ALA A 44 1.03 -7.78 15.90
C ALA A 44 2.24 -6.86 15.61
N ALA A 45 2.04 -5.86 14.75
CA ALA A 45 3.07 -4.92 14.32
C ALA A 45 3.45 -3.95 15.43
N SER A 46 4.73 -3.90 15.80
CA SER A 46 5.26 -2.70 16.46
C SER A 46 5.37 -1.61 15.39
N ILE A 47 4.40 -0.70 15.34
CA ILE A 47 4.39 0.47 14.43
C ILE A 47 5.76 1.20 14.43
N PRO A 48 6.43 1.44 15.57
CA PRO A 48 7.78 2.02 15.58
C PRO A 48 8.83 1.21 14.83
N VAL A 49 8.81 -0.12 14.91
CA VAL A 49 9.78 -1.00 14.23
C VAL A 49 9.58 -0.92 12.72
N VAL A 50 8.32 -0.93 12.27
CA VAL A 50 7.96 -0.81 10.86
C VAL A 50 8.34 0.57 10.33
N ALA A 51 8.03 1.62 11.07
CA ALA A 51 8.37 3.00 10.73
C ALA A 51 9.88 3.17 10.56
N HIS A 52 10.67 2.67 11.53
CA HIS A 52 12.12 2.67 11.45
C HIS A 52 12.65 1.90 10.24
N THR A 53 12.11 0.70 10.00
CA THR A 53 12.55 -0.16 8.88
C THR A 53 12.20 0.44 7.52
N ALA A 54 11.03 1.09 7.40
CA ALA A 54 10.58 1.76 6.19
C ALA A 54 11.09 3.20 6.03
N GLY A 55 11.84 3.73 7.01
CA GLY A 55 12.36 5.09 6.98
C GLY A 55 11.29 6.18 7.04
N CYS A 56 10.15 5.92 7.67
CA CYS A 56 9.04 6.87 7.80
C CYS A 56 8.63 7.05 9.28
N CYS A 57 7.70 7.97 9.55
CA CYS A 57 7.17 8.14 10.91
C CYS A 57 5.98 7.18 11.16
N GLY A 58 5.72 6.85 12.43
CA GLY A 58 4.66 5.88 12.77
C GLY A 58 3.26 6.23 12.26
N GLY A 59 2.92 7.53 12.23
CA GLY A 59 1.66 8.00 11.65
C GLY A 59 1.58 7.76 10.13
N SER A 60 2.71 7.90 9.43
CA SER A 60 2.81 7.61 7.99
C SER A 60 2.63 6.14 7.69
N VAL A 61 3.07 5.22 8.55
CA VAL A 61 2.88 3.77 8.33
C VAL A 61 1.41 3.44 8.14
N LYS A 62 0.54 3.96 9.01
CA LYS A 62 -0.90 3.71 8.94
C LYS A 62 -1.51 4.34 7.68
N LEU A 63 -1.20 5.61 7.42
CA LEU A 63 -1.71 6.34 6.27
C LEU A 63 -1.29 5.66 4.95
N PHE A 64 -0.02 5.32 4.81
CA PHE A 64 0.53 4.66 3.62
C PHE A 64 -0.12 3.29 3.40
N THR A 65 -0.34 2.54 4.48
CA THR A 65 -1.03 1.24 4.42
C THR A 65 -2.44 1.40 3.87
N GLU A 66 -3.22 2.35 4.41
CA GLU A 66 -4.60 2.62 3.96
C GLU A 66 -4.63 3.07 2.49
N CYS A 67 -3.79 4.03 2.10
CA CYS A 67 -3.69 4.50 0.71
C CYS A 67 -3.33 3.36 -0.26
N CYS A 68 -2.34 2.53 0.09
CA CYS A 68 -1.93 1.41 -0.76
C CYS A 68 -3.01 0.34 -0.86
N PHE A 69 -3.72 0.01 0.23
CA PHE A 69 -4.85 -0.92 0.16
C PHE A 69 -5.96 -0.40 -0.75
N THR A 70 -6.37 0.86 -0.60
CA THR A 70 -7.38 1.47 -1.48
C THR A 70 -6.96 1.44 -2.96
N ALA A 71 -5.70 1.77 -3.25
CA ALA A 71 -5.20 1.72 -4.62
C ALA A 71 -5.15 0.28 -5.17
N ILE A 72 -4.77 -0.72 -4.36
CA ILE A 72 -4.76 -2.13 -4.75
C ILE A 72 -6.19 -2.65 -4.97
N GLU A 73 -7.13 -2.29 -4.10
CA GLU A 73 -8.54 -2.64 -4.23
C GLU A 73 -9.15 -2.07 -5.52
N SER A 74 -8.73 -0.89 -5.98
CA SER A 74 -9.18 -0.36 -7.27
C SER A 74 -8.75 -1.21 -8.47
N LEU A 75 -7.72 -2.06 -8.31
CA LEU A 75 -7.27 -2.98 -9.34
C LEU A 75 -8.04 -4.31 -9.32
N HIS A 76 -8.97 -4.49 -8.38
CA HIS A 76 -9.73 -5.73 -8.21
C HIS A 76 -10.42 -6.14 -9.51
N ASP A 77 -11.04 -5.21 -10.23
CA ASP A 77 -11.75 -5.53 -11.48
C ASP A 77 -10.80 -5.91 -12.63
N ILE A 78 -9.51 -5.58 -12.54
CA ILE A 78 -8.48 -5.92 -13.53
C ILE A 78 -7.93 -7.32 -13.28
N PHE A 79 -7.76 -7.72 -12.02
CA PHE A 79 -7.09 -8.96 -11.64
C PHE A 79 -8.01 -10.05 -11.08
N VAL A 80 -9.24 -9.69 -10.70
CA VAL A 80 -10.21 -10.62 -10.11
C VAL A 80 -11.43 -10.71 -11.03
N GLN A 81 -11.53 -11.85 -11.70
CA GLN A 81 -12.68 -12.23 -12.51
C GLN A 81 -13.50 -13.29 -11.73
N LYS A 82 -14.83 -13.22 -11.83
CA LYS A 82 -15.68 -14.34 -11.38
C LYS A 82 -15.38 -15.57 -12.23
N LEU A 83 -15.27 -16.73 -11.58
CA LEU A 83 -15.15 -18.02 -12.26
C LEU A 83 -16.24 -18.14 -13.34
N THR A 84 -15.82 -18.48 -14.56
CA THR A 84 -16.78 -18.75 -15.63
C THR A 84 -17.53 -20.05 -15.33
N PRO A 85 -18.74 -20.26 -15.89
CA PRO A 85 -19.49 -21.50 -15.69
C PRO A 85 -18.75 -22.76 -16.10
N GLU A 86 -17.74 -22.63 -16.97
CA GLU A 86 -16.91 -23.71 -17.51
C GLU A 86 -15.75 -24.10 -16.57
N GLU A 87 -15.35 -23.19 -15.67
CA GLU A 87 -14.25 -23.37 -14.71
C GLU A 87 -14.74 -23.85 -13.33
N LYS A 88 -16.05 -24.01 -13.15
CA LYS A 88 -16.70 -24.39 -11.89
C LYS A 88 -17.06 -25.87 -11.85
#